data_AF-A0A933CZT7-F1
#
_entry.id   AF-A0A933CZT7-F1
#
_cell.length_a   1.000
_cell.length_b   1.000
_cell.length_c   1.000
_cell.angle_alpha   90.00
_cell.angle_beta   90.00
_cell.angle_gamma   90.00
#
_symmetry.space_group_name_H-M   'P 1'
#
loop_
_entity.id
_entity.type
_entity.pdbx_description
1 polymer ?
#
loop_
_entity_poly.entity_id
_entity_poly.type
_entity_poly.pdbx_seq_one_letter_code
_entity_poly.pdbx_strand_id
1 'polypeptide(L)'
;VLGMHDVSYDNEGIITATTIGRSILREIQARSFDERTVNSFVSAPDSLTLSAFLGPEVGEVYPAFDDVDDFNGHVRTVGTDRLGNLYASVTVNYTTRALAGSVSSARTFLKAVNVNLSGTSPSGDTNPIFKRDIVVNSIVAY
;
A
#
# COMPACT_ATOMS: atom_id res chain seq x y z
N VAL A 1 8.22 20.76 -30.95
CA VAL A 1 7.16 20.78 -29.92
C VAL A 1 7.28 19.51 -29.10
N LEU A 2 8.23 19.47 -28.16
CA LEU A 2 8.56 18.26 -27.37
C LEU A 2 8.14 18.36 -25.90
N GLY A 3 7.57 19.49 -25.46
CA GLY A 3 7.18 19.69 -24.06
C GLY A 3 5.75 19.28 -23.70
N MET A 4 4.81 19.25 -24.66
CA MET A 4 3.38 19.09 -24.33
C MET A 4 2.89 17.64 -24.34
N HIS A 5 3.54 16.76 -25.12
CA HIS A 5 3.21 15.32 -25.16
C HIS A 5 3.71 14.59 -23.90
N ASP A 6 4.90 14.96 -23.43
CA ASP A 6 5.55 14.40 -22.23
C ASP A 6 4.76 14.73 -20.95
N VAL A 7 4.32 15.99 -20.82
CA VAL A 7 3.50 16.44 -19.68
C VAL A 7 2.13 15.75 -19.65
N SER A 8 1.53 15.47 -20.81
CA SER A 8 0.24 14.76 -20.86
C SER A 8 0.37 13.30 -20.45
N TYR A 9 1.48 12.65 -20.82
CA TYR A 9 1.75 11.25 -20.47
C TYR A 9 2.07 11.10 -18.97
N ASP A 10 2.88 12.01 -18.43
CA ASP A 10 3.14 12.10 -16.99
C ASP A 10 1.85 12.27 -16.18
N ASN A 11 0.98 13.21 -16.58
CA ASN A 11 -0.28 13.47 -15.88
C ASN A 11 -1.22 12.25 -15.89
N GLU A 12 -1.33 11.56 -17.02
CA GLU A 12 -2.12 10.33 -17.10
C GLU A 12 -1.54 9.23 -16.19
N GLY A 13 -0.21 9.07 -16.18
CA GLY A 13 0.49 8.15 -15.29
C GLY A 13 0.20 8.43 -13.82
N ILE A 14 0.27 9.70 -13.41
CA ILE A 14 -0.01 10.14 -12.04
C ILE A 14 -1.46 9.86 -11.66
N ILE A 15 -2.43 10.19 -12.53
CA ILE A 15 -3.86 9.96 -12.27
C ILE A 15 -4.15 8.46 -12.14
N THR A 16 -3.60 7.66 -13.05
CA THR A 16 -3.78 6.20 -13.08
C THR A 16 -3.18 5.55 -11.83
N ALA A 17 -1.91 5.88 -11.52
CA ALA A 17 -1.22 5.39 -10.32
C ALA A 17 -1.97 5.78 -9.04
N THR A 18 -2.42 7.03 -8.94
CA THR A 18 -3.22 7.49 -7.79
C THR A 18 -4.53 6.72 -7.67
N THR A 19 -5.19 6.41 -8.79
CA THR A 19 -6.47 5.68 -8.79
C THR A 19 -6.26 4.23 -8.32
N ILE A 20 -5.20 3.57 -8.80
CA ILE A 20 -4.80 2.22 -8.37
C ILE A 20 -4.44 2.22 -6.88
N GLY A 21 -3.58 3.14 -6.44
CA GLY A 21 -3.16 3.25 -5.05
C GLY A 21 -4.34 3.45 -4.11
N ARG A 22 -5.30 4.31 -4.47
CA ARG A 22 -6.54 4.50 -3.69
C ARG A 22 -7.45 3.27 -3.70
N SER A 23 -7.46 2.50 -4.78
CA SER A 23 -8.22 1.26 -4.83
C SER A 23 -7.65 0.20 -3.89
N ILE A 24 -6.32 0.00 -3.91
CA ILE A 24 -5.61 -0.90 -3.00
C ILE A 24 -5.83 -0.46 -1.56
N LEU A 25 -5.70 0.84 -1.28
CA LEU A 25 -5.91 1.37 0.06
C LEU A 25 -7.32 1.08 0.59
N ARG A 26 -8.35 1.24 -0.25
CA ARG A 26 -9.74 0.91 0.13
C ARG A 26 -9.94 -0.57 0.39
N GLU A 27 -9.28 -1.43 -0.36
CA GLU A 27 -9.32 -2.88 -0.15
C GLU A 27 -8.74 -3.22 1.24
N ILE A 28 -7.56 -2.68 1.56
CA ILE A 28 -6.90 -2.85 2.87
C ILE A 28 -7.79 -2.31 4.01
N GLN A 29 -8.35 -1.12 3.85
CA GLN A 29 -9.23 -0.50 4.84
C GLN A 29 -10.53 -1.27 5.09
N ALA A 30 -10.92 -2.15 4.16
CA ALA A 30 -12.11 -2.97 4.27
C ALA A 30 -11.85 -4.32 4.95
N ARG A 31 -10.60 -4.59 5.38
CA ARG A 31 -10.21 -5.80 6.10
C ARG A 31 -10.19 -5.58 7.60
N SER A 32 -10.15 -6.67 8.34
CA SER A 32 -9.98 -6.65 9.80
C SER A 32 -8.67 -5.97 10.16
N PHE A 33 -8.58 -5.38 11.35
CA PHE A 33 -7.40 -4.59 11.70
C PHE A 33 -6.13 -5.44 11.89
N ASP A 34 -6.31 -6.65 12.39
CA ASP A 34 -5.30 -7.61 12.84
C ASP A 34 -5.93 -9.01 12.82
N GLU A 35 -5.15 -10.06 12.65
CA GLU A 35 -5.59 -11.48 12.71
C GLU A 35 -6.46 -11.76 13.95
N ARG A 36 -6.08 -11.18 15.09
CA ARG A 36 -6.82 -11.34 16.36
C ARG A 36 -8.19 -10.67 16.37
N THR A 37 -8.44 -9.81 15.41
CA THR A 37 -9.66 -9.02 15.28
C THR A 37 -10.63 -9.53 14.23
N VAL A 38 -10.23 -10.53 13.43
CA VAL A 38 -11.07 -11.13 12.37
C VAL A 38 -12.36 -11.71 12.97
N ASN A 39 -12.24 -12.45 14.07
CA ASN A 39 -13.35 -13.17 14.69
C ASN A 39 -13.62 -12.75 16.14
N SER A 40 -12.89 -11.78 16.68
CA SER A 40 -12.97 -11.43 18.09
C SER A 40 -12.68 -9.96 18.36
N PHE A 41 -13.12 -9.48 19.53
CA PHE A 41 -12.78 -8.15 20.00
C PHE A 41 -11.51 -8.19 20.85
N VAL A 42 -10.61 -7.23 20.62
CA VAL A 42 -9.36 -7.04 21.34
C VAL A 42 -9.45 -5.77 22.19
N SER A 43 -9.01 -5.82 23.44
CA SER A 43 -9.01 -4.65 24.34
C SER A 43 -7.62 -4.16 24.74
N ALA A 44 -6.57 -4.92 24.40
CA ALA A 44 -5.19 -4.61 24.74
C ALA A 44 -4.30 -4.67 23.49
N PRO A 45 -3.48 -3.65 23.19
CA PRO A 45 -2.56 -3.69 22.05
C PRO A 45 -1.58 -4.87 22.10
N ASP A 46 -1.27 -5.37 23.30
CA ASP A 46 -0.31 -6.47 23.46
C ASP A 46 -0.79 -7.82 22.94
N SER A 47 -2.10 -7.98 22.69
CA SER A 47 -2.61 -9.19 22.06
C SER A 47 -2.53 -9.18 20.55
N LEU A 48 -2.23 -8.04 19.91
CA LEU A 48 -2.11 -7.89 18.46
C LEU A 48 -0.85 -8.56 17.91
N THR A 49 -0.77 -8.74 16.60
CA THR A 49 0.40 -9.25 15.87
C THR A 49 1.66 -8.47 16.26
N LEU A 50 2.77 -9.18 16.49
CA LEU A 50 4.04 -8.51 16.82
C LEU A 50 4.51 -7.72 15.60
N SER A 51 5.11 -6.54 15.82
CA SER A 51 5.62 -5.69 14.73
C SER A 51 6.58 -6.41 13.78
N ALA A 52 7.33 -7.39 14.28
CA ALA A 52 8.27 -8.20 13.49
C ALA A 52 7.59 -9.31 12.65
N PHE A 53 6.30 -9.55 12.88
CA PHE A 53 5.49 -10.57 12.20
C PHE A 53 4.34 -9.97 11.40
N LEU A 54 4.32 -8.65 11.16
CA LEU A 54 3.35 -8.04 10.25
C LEU A 54 3.59 -8.57 8.83
N GLY A 55 2.54 -9.08 8.20
CA GLY A 55 2.59 -9.75 6.91
C GLY A 55 1.77 -11.05 6.94
N PRO A 56 1.58 -11.69 5.78
CA PRO A 56 0.68 -12.83 5.67
C PRO A 56 1.04 -13.98 6.62
N GLU A 57 0.03 -14.58 7.25
CA GLU A 57 0.20 -15.83 7.96
C GLU A 57 0.64 -16.97 7.04
N VAL A 58 1.16 -18.03 7.66
CA VAL A 58 1.60 -19.21 6.94
C VAL A 58 0.43 -19.84 6.18
N GLY A 59 0.52 -19.80 4.85
CA GLY A 59 -0.50 -20.35 3.95
C GLY A 59 -1.40 -19.30 3.33
N GLU A 60 -1.30 -18.04 3.79
CA GLU A 60 -2.03 -16.93 3.21
C GLU A 60 -1.33 -16.37 1.97
N VAL A 61 -2.11 -16.21 0.90
CA VAL A 61 -1.67 -15.62 -0.36
C VAL A 61 -2.78 -14.78 -0.92
N TYR A 62 -2.45 -13.63 -1.50
CA TYR A 62 -3.42 -12.79 -2.20
C TYR A 62 -4.20 -13.63 -3.24
N PRO A 63 -5.55 -13.59 -3.27
CA PRO A 63 -6.45 -12.63 -2.63
C PRO A 63 -7.06 -13.07 -1.28
N ALA A 64 -6.50 -14.06 -0.60
CA ALA A 64 -7.05 -14.62 0.63
C ALA A 64 -6.87 -13.76 1.89
N PHE A 65 -6.07 -12.70 1.82
CA PHE A 65 -5.80 -11.76 2.92
C PHE A 65 -7.09 -11.26 3.58
N ASP A 66 -7.20 -11.45 4.88
CA ASP A 66 -8.41 -11.18 5.66
C ASP A 66 -8.23 -10.04 6.68
N ASP A 67 -7.00 -9.59 6.90
CA ASP A 67 -6.65 -8.49 7.78
C ASP A 67 -5.80 -7.40 7.07
N VAL A 68 -5.43 -6.36 7.81
CA VAL A 68 -4.64 -5.23 7.29
C VAL A 68 -3.17 -5.57 7.16
N ASP A 69 -2.60 -6.37 8.07
CA ASP A 69 -1.17 -6.58 8.09
C ASP A 69 -0.67 -7.63 7.10
N ASP A 70 -1.54 -8.49 6.60
CA ASP A 70 -1.31 -9.34 5.41
C ASP A 70 -0.76 -8.58 4.21
N PHE A 71 -1.16 -7.32 4.05
CA PHE A 71 -0.71 -6.51 2.93
C PHE A 71 0.73 -5.99 3.11
N ASN A 72 1.36 -6.22 4.26
CA ASN A 72 2.74 -5.79 4.48
C ASN A 72 3.70 -6.53 3.55
N GLY A 73 4.41 -5.77 2.70
CA GLY A 73 5.29 -6.34 1.68
C GLY A 73 4.56 -6.85 0.44
N HIS A 74 3.24 -6.70 0.34
CA HIS A 74 2.49 -7.10 -0.84
C HIS A 74 2.89 -6.24 -2.06
N VAL A 75 3.08 -6.91 -3.20
CA VAL A 75 3.39 -6.28 -4.47
C VAL A 75 2.35 -6.66 -5.51
N ARG A 76 1.84 -5.66 -6.25
CA ARG A 76 0.89 -5.84 -7.34
C ARG A 76 1.40 -5.16 -8.60
N THR A 77 1.47 -5.91 -9.69
CA THR A 77 1.73 -5.36 -11.03
C THR A 77 0.41 -5.11 -11.74
N VAL A 78 0.24 -3.91 -12.30
CA VAL A 78 -0.90 -3.54 -13.13
C VAL A 78 -0.38 -3.15 -14.50
N GLY A 79 -0.64 -4.01 -15.49
CA GLY A 79 -0.40 -3.68 -16.89
C GLY A 79 -1.40 -2.63 -17.35
N THR A 80 -0.90 -1.63 -18.07
CA THR A 80 -1.74 -0.63 -18.74
C THR A 80 -1.44 -0.66 -20.23
N ASP A 81 -2.47 -0.47 -21.06
CA ASP A 81 -2.33 -0.60 -22.51
C ASP A 81 -1.37 0.44 -23.12
N ARG A 82 -1.23 1.60 -22.47
CA ARG A 82 -0.45 2.74 -22.98
C ARG A 82 0.73 3.15 -22.12
N LEU A 83 0.66 2.98 -20.80
CA LEU A 83 1.71 3.43 -19.87
C LEU A 83 2.74 2.32 -19.58
N GLY A 84 2.44 1.07 -19.91
CA GLY A 84 3.27 -0.08 -19.53
C GLY A 84 2.89 -0.58 -18.14
N ASN A 85 3.85 -1.16 -17.42
CA ASN A 85 3.57 -1.76 -16.11
C ASN A 85 3.74 -0.74 -14.99
N LEU A 86 2.72 -0.66 -14.14
CA LEU A 86 2.77 0.00 -12.83
C LEU A 86 2.98 -1.05 -11.75
N TYR A 87 3.86 -0.76 -10.80
CA TYR A 87 4.18 -1.62 -9.66
C TYR A 87 3.74 -0.92 -8.39
N ALA A 88 2.78 -1.52 -7.69
CA ALA A 88 2.35 -1.11 -6.36
C ALA A 88 3.05 -1.97 -5.32
N SER A 89 3.68 -1.35 -4.33
CA SER A 89 4.21 -2.00 -3.14
C SER A 89 3.53 -1.43 -1.90
N VAL A 90 3.17 -2.31 -0.97
CA VAL A 90 2.47 -1.94 0.25
C VAL A 90 3.40 -2.14 1.45
N THR A 91 3.36 -1.19 2.37
CA THR A 91 4.03 -1.29 3.67
C THR A 91 3.05 -0.93 4.76
N VAL A 92 2.99 -1.79 5.78
CA VAL A 92 2.13 -1.63 6.96
C VAL A 92 3.02 -1.58 8.20
N ASN A 93 2.79 -0.60 9.07
CA ASN A 93 3.49 -0.49 10.34
C ASN A 93 2.53 -0.01 11.42
N TYR A 94 2.77 -0.35 12.69
CA TYR A 94 2.12 0.36 13.78
C TYR A 94 2.55 1.84 13.79
N THR A 95 1.64 2.71 14.22
CA THR A 95 1.87 4.16 14.38
C THR A 95 1.23 4.66 15.66
N THR A 96 1.52 5.90 16.05
CA THR A 96 0.87 6.58 17.17
C THR A 96 0.10 7.81 16.71
N ARG A 97 -0.80 8.32 17.56
CA ARG A 97 -1.50 9.60 17.31
C ARG A 97 -0.59 10.82 17.44
N ALA A 98 0.50 10.71 18.20
CA ALA A 98 1.36 11.83 18.55
C ALA A 98 2.14 12.37 17.34
N LEU A 99 2.44 11.52 16.36
CA LEU A 99 3.10 11.88 15.11
C LEU A 99 2.47 11.06 13.98
N ALA A 100 1.54 11.66 13.24
CA ALA A 100 0.88 11.03 12.10
C ALA A 100 1.93 10.50 11.11
N GLY A 101 2.10 9.18 11.05
CA GLY A 101 3.01 8.51 10.11
C GLY A 101 4.38 8.12 10.67
N SER A 102 4.65 8.26 11.98
CA SER A 102 5.88 7.70 12.57
C SER A 102 5.71 6.21 12.88
N VAL A 103 6.67 5.39 12.41
CA VAL A 103 6.72 3.96 12.71
C VAL A 103 6.90 3.76 14.22
N SER A 104 5.99 2.99 14.80
CA SER A 104 6.08 2.51 16.18
C SER A 104 6.61 1.10 16.17
N SER A 105 7.64 0.83 16.98
CA SER A 105 8.07 -0.55 17.24
C SER A 105 7.12 -1.29 18.20
N ALA A 106 6.34 -0.55 18.99
CA ALA A 106 5.32 -1.10 19.88
C ALA A 106 3.97 -1.24 19.15
N ARG A 107 3.22 -2.28 19.50
CA ARG A 107 1.84 -2.49 19.02
C ARG A 107 0.92 -1.37 19.50
N THR A 108 0.04 -0.93 18.60
CA THR A 108 -0.95 0.11 18.87
C THR A 108 -2.25 -0.23 18.13
N PHE A 109 -3.33 0.47 18.47
CA PHE A 109 -4.59 0.39 17.71
C PHE A 109 -4.60 1.22 16.43
N LEU A 110 -3.41 1.54 15.88
CA LEU A 110 -3.26 2.32 14.65
C LEU A 110 -2.19 1.68 13.77
N LYS A 111 -2.54 1.35 12.53
CA LYS A 111 -1.61 0.90 11.50
C LYS A 111 -1.53 1.97 10.41
N ALA A 112 -0.32 2.41 10.08
CA ALA A 112 -0.05 3.25 8.92
C ALA A 112 0.17 2.36 7.70
N VAL A 113 -0.62 2.59 6.65
CA VAL A 113 -0.54 1.88 5.38
C VAL A 113 0.01 2.84 4.33
N ASN A 114 1.11 2.47 3.70
CA ASN A 114 1.71 3.19 2.59
C ASN A 114 1.68 2.33 1.34
N VAL A 115 1.10 2.85 0.26
CA VAL A 115 1.13 2.23 -1.06
C VAL A 115 2.04 3.08 -1.93
N ASN A 116 3.22 2.56 -2.26
CA ASN A 116 4.17 3.20 -3.17
C ASN A 116 3.95 2.64 -4.59
N LEU A 117 3.78 3.55 -5.54
CA LEU A 117 3.55 3.26 -6.95
C LEU A 117 4.77 3.75 -7.74
N SER A 118 5.40 2.82 -8.44
CA SER A 118 6.42 3.09 -9.45
C SER A 118 5.95 2.58 -10.81
N GLY A 119 6.60 3.01 -11.87
CA GLY A 119 6.21 2.66 -13.23
C GLY A 119 7.40 2.66 -14.17
N THR A 120 7.50 1.65 -15.02
CA THR A 120 8.56 1.59 -16.05
C THR A 120 7.96 1.86 -17.42
N SER A 121 8.62 2.70 -18.21
CA SER A 121 8.22 3.00 -19.58
C SER A 121 7.96 1.71 -20.40
N PRO A 122 6.96 1.69 -21.31
CA PRO A 122 6.73 0.57 -22.22
C PRO A 122 7.93 0.22 -23.09
N SER A 123 8.85 1.17 -23.33
CA SER A 123 10.05 0.96 -24.15
C SER A 123 11.12 0.10 -23.47
N GLY A 124 10.94 -0.28 -22.19
CA GLY A 124 11.94 -1.02 -21.43
C GLY A 124 13.13 -0.17 -20.99
N ASP A 125 13.15 1.13 -21.32
CA ASP A 125 14.11 2.07 -20.75
C ASP A 125 13.86 2.23 -19.25
N THR A 126 14.93 2.40 -18.49
CA THR A 126 14.89 2.70 -17.05
C THR A 126 14.25 4.05 -16.73
N ASN A 127 13.74 4.78 -17.73
CA ASN A 127 13.01 6.01 -17.55
C ASN A 127 11.63 5.69 -16.96
N PRO A 128 11.31 6.20 -15.76
CA PRO A 128 10.05 5.90 -15.13
C PRO A 128 8.89 6.63 -15.84
N ILE A 129 7.69 6.04 -15.80
CA ILE A 129 6.45 6.61 -16.37
C ILE A 129 6.17 8.01 -15.80
N PHE A 130 6.62 8.26 -14.57
CA PHE A 130 6.59 9.55 -13.90
C PHE A 130 7.89 9.73 -13.12
N LYS A 131 8.39 10.96 -13.02
CA LYS A 131 9.73 11.26 -12.47
C LYS A 131 9.94 10.90 -10.98
N ARG A 132 8.87 10.65 -10.23
CA ARG A 132 8.90 10.32 -8.80
C ARG A 132 7.80 9.35 -8.45
N ASP A 133 8.08 8.39 -7.58
CA ASP A 133 7.08 7.48 -7.05
C ASP A 133 5.88 8.23 -6.48
N ILE A 134 4.68 7.69 -6.73
CA ILE A 134 3.44 8.18 -6.16
C ILE A 134 3.16 7.39 -4.89
N VAL A 135 3.03 8.10 -3.77
CA VAL A 135 2.71 7.48 -2.47
C VAL A 135 1.30 7.87 -2.09
N VAL A 136 0.45 6.86 -1.87
CA VAL A 136 -0.87 7.02 -1.27
C VAL A 136 -0.84 6.37 0.11
N ASN A 137 -1.23 7.10 1.14
CA ASN A 137 -1.15 6.63 2.52
C ASN A 137 -2.49 6.75 3.27
N SER A 138 -2.63 5.96 4.32
CA SER A 138 -3.72 6.10 5.29
C SER A 138 -3.32 5.58 6.66
N ILE A 139 -4.14 5.94 7.65
CA ILE A 139 -4.12 5.34 8.98
C ILE A 139 -5.38 4.51 9.11
N VAL A 140 -5.21 3.22 9.35
CA VAL A 140 -6.29 2.32 9.75
C VAL A 140 -6.32 2.27 11.27
N ALA A 141 -7.49 2.45 11.85
CA ALA A 141 -7.71 2.40 13.29
C ALA A 141 -8.59 1.20 13.64
N TYR A 142 -8.26 0.53 14.74
CA TYR A 142 -9.10 -0.48 15.36
C TYR A 142 -10.31 0.14 16.06
#